data_AF-A0ABD1Y2V3-F1
#
_entry.id   AF-A0ABD1Y2V3-F1
#
_cell.length_a   1.000
_cell.length_b   1.000
_cell.length_c   1.000
_cell.angle_alpha   90.00
_cell.angle_beta   90.00
_cell.angle_gamma   90.00
#
_symmetry.space_group_name_H-M   'P 1'
#
loop_
_entity.id
_entity.type
_entity.pdbx_description
1 polymer ?
#
loop_
_entity_poly.entity_id
_entity_poly.type
_entity_poly.pdbx_seq_one_letter_code
_entity_poly.pdbx_strand_id
1 'polypeptide(L)'
;MGLKKTNELQQVEVELRLLEALEIYHPTKLLGMHRHFVLYGLMENLQRRLNHHFTAEEILGLLDRFYNLELLKPDEEEMDFLNQEEEFSLPASVLSVKEGSRGSS
;
A
#
# COMPACT_ATOMS: atom_id res chain seq x y z
N MET A 1 -16.83 36.67 3.93
CA MET A 1 -16.44 35.89 2.73
C MET A 1 -15.04 35.27 2.79
N GLY A 2 -14.29 35.31 3.91
CA GLY A 2 -12.89 34.85 3.95
C GLY A 2 -12.64 33.37 4.30
N LEU A 3 -13.60 32.68 4.94
CA LEU A 3 -13.40 31.33 5.50
C LEU A 3 -13.41 30.19 4.46
N LYS A 4 -14.08 30.36 3.32
CA LYS A 4 -14.11 29.32 2.27
C LYS A 4 -12.77 29.20 1.53
N LYS A 5 -12.11 30.35 1.27
CA LYS A 5 -10.86 30.42 0.52
C LYS A 5 -9.71 29.69 1.23
N THR A 6 -9.62 29.76 2.55
CA THR A 6 -8.58 29.08 3.32
C THR A 6 -8.70 27.56 3.26
N ASN A 7 -9.93 27.03 3.32
CA ASN A 7 -10.16 25.59 3.19
C ASN A 7 -9.86 25.08 1.78
N GLU A 8 -10.25 25.82 0.75
CA GLU A 8 -9.94 25.46 -0.64
C GLU A 8 -8.43 25.45 -0.90
N LEU A 9 -7.70 26.44 -0.40
CA LEU A 9 -6.24 26.49 -0.51
C LEU A 9 -5.56 25.33 0.23
N GLN A 10 -6.04 24.97 1.41
CA GLN A 10 -5.53 23.81 2.15
C GLN A 10 -5.80 22.50 1.40
N GLN A 11 -6.99 22.35 0.83
CA GLN A 11 -7.34 21.18 0.04
C GLN A 11 -6.45 21.07 -1.21
N VAL A 12 -6.24 22.17 -1.93
CA VAL A 12 -5.34 22.21 -3.10
C VAL A 12 -3.91 21.86 -2.71
N GLU A 13 -3.43 22.32 -1.56
CA GLU A 13 -2.09 21.97 -1.07
C GLU A 13 -1.98 20.44 -0.83
N VAL A 14 -2.96 19.83 -0.17
CA VAL A 14 -3.00 18.36 0.05
C VAL A 14 -2.96 17.62 -1.29
N GLU A 15 -3.75 18.07 -2.26
CA GLU A 15 -3.83 17.49 -3.59
C GLU A 15 -2.49 17.58 -4.34
N LEU A 16 -1.84 18.74 -4.33
CA LEU A 16 -0.53 18.93 -4.94
C LEU A 16 0.53 18.02 -4.29
N ARG A 17 0.54 17.92 -2.96
CA ARG A 17 1.47 17.03 -2.26
C ARG A 17 1.22 15.55 -2.56
N LEU A 18 -0.04 15.15 -2.72
CA LEU A 18 -0.37 13.79 -3.12
C LEU A 18 0.17 13.50 -4.53
N LEU A 19 -0.07 14.40 -5.49
CA LEU A 19 0.41 14.24 -6.86
C LEU A 19 1.95 14.18 -6.93
N GLU A 20 2.66 15.01 -6.17
CA GLU A 20 4.13 14.93 -6.05
C GLU A 20 4.58 13.57 -5.48
N ALA A 21 3.87 13.03 -4.49
CA ALA A 21 4.23 11.75 -3.88
C ALA A 21 4.04 10.57 -4.85
N LEU A 22 3.15 10.68 -5.84
CA LEU A 22 2.92 9.63 -6.85
C LEU A 22 4.10 9.42 -7.82
N GLU A 23 5.07 10.34 -7.88
CA GLU A 23 6.34 10.11 -8.57
C GLU A 23 7.14 8.96 -7.93
N ILE A 24 7.01 8.79 -6.62
CA ILE A 24 7.66 7.74 -5.83
C ILE A 24 6.72 6.53 -5.69
N TYR A 25 5.45 6.80 -5.42
CA TYR A 25 4.42 5.80 -5.13
C TYR A 25 3.47 5.65 -6.32
N HIS A 26 3.95 5.00 -7.37
CA HIS A 26 3.27 4.98 -8.66
C HIS A 26 1.82 4.41 -8.58
N PRO A 27 0.81 5.07 -9.17
CA PRO A 27 -0.60 4.65 -9.08
C PRO A 27 -0.87 3.22 -9.55
N THR A 28 -0.11 2.71 -10.53
CA THR A 28 -0.29 1.32 -11.01
C THR A 28 0.04 0.27 -9.94
N LYS A 29 0.78 0.65 -8.89
CA LYS A 29 1.10 -0.20 -7.74
C LYS A 29 0.01 -0.18 -6.67
N LEU A 30 -1.09 0.56 -6.88
CA LEU A 30 -2.32 0.43 -6.08
C LEU A 30 -3.06 -0.88 -6.39
N LEU A 31 -2.64 -1.61 -7.42
CA LEU A 31 -3.11 -2.94 -7.75
C LEU A 31 -2.42 -4.01 -6.92
N GLY A 32 -3.19 -5.05 -6.58
CA GLY A 32 -2.66 -6.26 -5.96
C GLY A 32 -1.97 -6.04 -4.62
N MET A 33 -0.91 -6.81 -4.38
CA MET A 33 -0.26 -6.88 -3.06
C MET A 33 0.47 -5.58 -2.68
N HIS A 34 0.91 -4.80 -3.67
CA HIS A 34 1.66 -3.58 -3.48
C HIS A 34 0.83 -2.42 -2.91
N ARG A 35 -0.50 -2.51 -3.01
CA ARG A 35 -1.45 -1.49 -2.53
C ARG A 35 -1.16 -1.06 -1.09
N HIS A 36 -0.88 -1.99 -0.21
CA HIS A 36 -0.61 -1.70 1.21
C HIS A 36 0.63 -0.85 1.41
N PHE A 37 1.71 -1.15 0.68
CA PHE A 37 2.97 -0.40 0.75
C PHE A 37 2.83 1.00 0.15
N VAL A 38 2.11 1.11 -0.97
CA VAL A 38 1.82 2.39 -1.61
C VAL A 38 0.98 3.28 -0.69
N LEU A 39 -0.12 2.76 -0.13
CA LEU A 39 -0.97 3.53 0.77
C LEU A 39 -0.22 3.99 2.02
N TYR A 40 0.52 3.08 2.66
CA TYR A 40 1.32 3.43 3.84
C TYR A 40 2.38 4.49 3.52
N GLY A 41 3.08 4.34 2.39
CA GLY A 41 4.08 5.28 1.94
C GLY A 41 3.51 6.67 1.63
N LEU A 42 2.32 6.73 1.02
CA LEU A 42 1.60 7.98 0.78
C LEU A 42 1.17 8.64 2.10
N MET A 43 0.60 7.89 3.04
CA MET A 43 0.22 8.38 4.36
C MET A 43 1.43 8.99 5.10
N GLU A 44 2.54 8.26 5.17
CA GLU A 44 3.77 8.74 5.81
C GLU A 44 4.37 9.97 5.11
N ASN A 45 4.36 10.01 3.78
CA ASN A 45 4.90 11.14 3.02
C ASN A 45 4.09 12.42 3.28
N LEU A 46 2.77 12.33 3.17
CA LEU A 46 1.88 13.46 3.41
C LEU A 46 1.93 13.90 4.87
N GLN A 47 1.98 12.97 5.82
CA GLN A 47 2.10 13.29 7.24
C GLN A 47 3.37 14.10 7.54
N ARG A 48 4.50 13.72 6.94
CA ARG A 48 5.77 14.46 7.13
C ARG A 48 5.74 15.85 6.51
N ARG A 49 5.04 16.02 5.37
CA ARG A 49 4.98 17.30 4.65
C ARG A 49 3.95 18.26 5.23
N LEU A 50 2.82 17.74 5.72
CA LEU A 50 1.65 18.52 6.11
C LEU A 50 1.40 18.52 7.62
N ASN A 51 2.17 17.73 8.39
CA ASN A 51 2.03 17.57 9.83
C ASN A 51 0.61 17.15 10.25
N HIS A 52 0.00 16.27 9.46
CA HIS A 52 -1.36 15.76 9.64
C HIS A 52 -1.41 14.25 9.43
N HIS A 53 -2.13 13.51 10.26
CA HIS A 53 -2.32 12.07 10.06
C HIS A 53 -3.40 11.83 9.02
N PHE A 54 -3.13 10.92 8.08
CA PHE A 54 -4.08 10.49 7.07
C PHE A 54 -4.42 9.02 7.30
N THR A 55 -5.67 8.63 7.08
CA THR A 55 -6.09 7.22 7.02
C THR A 55 -6.01 6.69 5.59
N ALA A 56 -6.05 5.37 5.44
CA ALA A 56 -6.08 4.75 4.12
C ALA A 56 -7.34 5.16 3.33
N GLU A 57 -8.50 5.27 3.98
CA GLU A 57 -9.73 5.72 3.31
C GLU A 57 -9.62 7.17 2.81
N GLU A 58 -8.99 8.05 3.59
CA GLU A 58 -8.77 9.43 3.18
C GLU A 58 -7.88 9.50 1.94
N ILE A 59 -6.74 8.78 1.93
CA ILE A 59 -5.86 8.72 0.76
C ILE A 59 -6.60 8.17 -0.47
N LEU A 60 -7.38 7.10 -0.31
CA LEU A 60 -8.17 6.53 -1.40
C LEU A 60 -9.20 7.52 -1.94
N GLY A 61 -9.91 8.24 -1.06
CA GLY A 61 -10.85 9.28 -1.46
C GLY A 61 -10.17 10.46 -2.16
N LEU A 62 -8.95 10.83 -1.75
CA LEU A 62 -8.18 11.85 -2.47
C LEU A 62 -7.79 11.36 -3.87
N LEU A 63 -7.34 10.10 -3.99
CA LEU A 63 -6.94 9.48 -5.25
C LEU A 63 -8.10 9.29 -6.23
N ASP A 64 -9.29 8.96 -5.72
CA ASP A 64 -10.51 8.77 -6.53
C ASP A 64 -10.93 10.03 -7.30
N ARG A 65 -10.47 11.21 -6.84
CA ARG A 65 -10.70 12.49 -7.53
C ARG A 65 -9.80 12.69 -8.76
N PHE A 66 -8.68 11.96 -8.82
CA PHE A 66 -7.69 12.05 -9.91
C PHE A 66 -7.72 10.83 -10.82
N TYR A 67 -7.99 9.66 -10.26
CA TYR A 67 -7.98 8.37 -10.92
C TYR A 67 -9.32 7.70 -10.73
N ASN A 68 -9.86 7.11 -11.80
CA ASN A 68 -10.95 6.17 -11.64
C ASN A 68 -10.37 4.86 -11.07
N LEU A 69 -10.47 4.69 -9.76
CA LEU A 69 -9.92 3.53 -9.05
C LEU A 69 -10.64 2.22 -9.42
N GLU A 70 -11.87 2.28 -9.95
CA GLU A 70 -12.60 1.08 -10.42
C GLU A 70 -11.99 0.48 -11.70
N LEU A 71 -11.28 1.29 -12.49
CA LEU A 71 -10.55 0.83 -13.67
C LEU A 71 -9.19 0.22 -13.34
N LEU A 72 -8.73 0.39 -12.09
CA LEU A 72 -7.61 -0.35 -11.54
C LEU A 72 -8.11 -1.77 -11.18
N LYS A 73 -8.40 -2.58 -12.20
CA LYS A 73 -8.59 -4.01 -11.99
C LYS A 73 -7.22 -4.67 -11.80
N PRO A 74 -7.04 -5.56 -10.81
CA PRO A 74 -5.83 -6.37 -10.74
C PRO A 74 -5.72 -7.16 -12.04
N ASP A 75 -4.51 -7.26 -12.60
CA ASP A 75 -4.28 -8.16 -13.72
C ASP A 75 -4.65 -9.57 -13.26
N GLU A 76 -5.43 -10.31 -14.07
CA GLU A 76 -5.93 -11.66 -13.74
C GLU A 76 -4.78 -12.60 -13.32
N GLU A 77 -3.60 -12.39 -13.91
CA GLU A 77 -2.36 -13.11 -13.60
C GLU A 77 -1.83 -12.87 -12.17
N GLU A 78 -1.97 -11.66 -11.62
CA GLU A 78 -1.56 -11.34 -10.24
C GLU A 78 -2.53 -11.96 -9.22
N MET A 79 -3.81 -12.03 -9.58
CA MET A 79 -4.83 -12.68 -8.77
C MET A 79 -4.63 -14.20 -8.70
N ASP A 80 -4.29 -14.83 -9.81
CA ASP A 80 -4.00 -16.27 -9.86
C ASP A 80 -2.77 -16.65 -9.02
N PHE A 81 -1.75 -15.79 -8.96
CA PHE A 81 -0.60 -16.00 -8.07
C PHE A 81 -1.00 -15.91 -6.59
N LEU A 82 -1.84 -14.94 -6.20
CA LEU A 82 -2.26 -14.74 -4.81
C LEU A 82 -3.23 -15.80 -4.30
N ASN A 83 -4.00 -16.42 -5.20
CA ASN A 83 -4.95 -17.49 -4.88
C ASN A 83 -4.28 -18.88 -4.81
N GLN A 84 -2.96 -18.98 -5.00
CA GLN A 84 -2.25 -20.24 -4.81
C GLN A 84 -2.21 -20.58 -3.31
N GLU A 85 -3.10 -21.48 -2.90
CA GLU A 85 -3.03 -22.13 -1.60
C GLU A 85 -1.87 -23.14 -1.62
N GLU A 86 -0.69 -22.71 -1.19
CA GLU A 86 0.40 -23.63 -0.85
C GLU A 86 0.26 -24.08 0.61
N GLU A 87 0.35 -25.39 0.86
CA GLU A 87 0.48 -25.93 2.21
C GLU A 87 1.84 -25.50 2.78
N PHE A 88 1.83 -24.59 3.77
CA PHE A 88 3.06 -24.14 4.41
C PHE A 88 3.80 -25.34 5.03
N SER A 89 4.95 -25.65 4.44
CA SER A 89 5.88 -26.64 4.96
C SER A 89 7.24 -26.00 5.14
N LEU A 90 7.90 -26.34 6.24
CA LEU A 90 9.25 -25.88 6.49
C LEU A 90 10.21 -26.55 5.49
N PRO A 91 11.24 -25.84 4.98
CA PRO A 91 12.25 -26.43 4.13
C PRO A 91 12.84 -27.69 4.77
N ALA A 92 13.14 -28.72 3.96
CA ALA A 92 13.67 -30.00 4.45
C ALA A 92 14.92 -29.84 5.35
N SER A 93 15.73 -28.81 5.08
CA SER A 93 16.90 -28.46 5.90
C SER A 93 16.56 -28.10 7.35
N VAL A 94 15.38 -27.51 7.60
CA VAL A 94 14.89 -27.18 8.95
C VAL A 94 14.34 -28.43 9.65
N LEU A 95 13.74 -29.36 8.90
CA LEU A 95 13.19 -30.60 9.44
C LEU A 95 14.29 -31.60 9.82
N SER A 96 15.36 -31.71 9.04
CA SER A 96 16.49 -32.63 9.32
C SER A 96 17.28 -32.30 10.60
N VAL A 97 17.21 -31.08 11.12
CA VAL A 97 17.86 -30.72 12.40
C VAL A 97 17.21 -31.43 13.60
N LYS A 98 15.95 -31.83 13.47
CA LYS A 98 15.17 -32.40 14.58
C LYS A 98 15.38 -33.91 14.78
N GLU A 99 15.96 -34.61 13.81
CA GLU A 99 16.15 -36.07 13.85
C GLU A 99 17.58 -36.51 14.26
N GLY A 100 18.49 -35.56 14.56
CA GLY A 100 19.88 -35.85 14.92
C GLY A 100 20.17 -36.09 16.42
N SER A 101 19.18 -36.01 17.31
CA SER A 101 19.42 -36.02 18.78
C SER A 101 18.79 -37.18 19.54
N ARG A 102 18.44 -38.28 18.86
CA ARG A 102 18.05 -39.53 19.53
C ARG A 102 18.94 -40.69 19.10
N GLY A 103 19.98 -40.90 19.89
CA GLY A 103 20.68 -42.17 19.99
C GLY A 103 22.13 -42.11 19.55
N SER A 104 23.04 -41.97 20.51
CA SER A 104 24.19 -42.87 20.68
C SER A 104 24.95 -42.52 21.96
N SER A 105 25.00 -43.52 22.86
CA SER A 105 25.74 -43.66 24.12
C SER A 105 24.96 -43.40 25.40
#